data_AF-A0A932QQZ6-F1
#
_entry.id   AF-A0A932QQZ6-F1
#
_cell.length_a   1.000
_cell.length_b   1.000
_cell.length_c   1.000
_cell.angle_alpha   90.00
_cell.angle_beta   90.00
_cell.angle_gamma   90.00
#
_symmetry.space_group_name_H-M   'P 1'
#
loop_
_entity.id
_entity.type
_entity.pdbx_description
1 polymer ?
#
loop_
_entity_poly.entity_id
_entity_poly.type
_entity_poly.pdbx_seq_one_letter_code
_entity_poly.pdbx_strand_id
1 'polypeptide(L)'
;MNNLNIKKYTPTVIVVLVFIVLFAIFANKPANSNNTQPIDKEKTTLSNRDLAIKEALNNTDKLQQRAQVNGVTYILTDYDDTFYGGGPKENKPGWKFGGIIVFKLGNGKPIMFWESEEAINRGSVRFFDINNDGIPEIIWDGYFGATGRDSAFYVYKFNNTGFKLITPTETIKTSSITYKQTILGGDSGFTQIEDIDNDKIQEIIVGYRDGGIIVGDRSGVIHRQIYKFNGQTYELWKEEKIKG
;
A
#
# COMPACT_ATOMS: atom_id res chain seq x y z
N MET A 1 -24.51 -76.92 29.67
CA MET A 1 -23.71 -75.72 29.32
C MET A 1 -22.33 -76.18 28.89
N ASN A 2 -22.05 -76.17 27.58
CA ASN A 2 -20.79 -76.68 27.03
C ASN A 2 -19.72 -75.58 27.10
N ASN A 3 -18.73 -75.77 27.98
CA ASN A 3 -17.53 -74.95 28.02
C ASN A 3 -16.72 -75.15 26.73
N LEU A 4 -16.83 -74.19 25.81
CA LEU A 4 -15.96 -74.16 24.63
C LEU A 4 -14.51 -74.00 25.08
N ASN A 5 -13.67 -74.93 24.61
CA ASN A 5 -12.28 -75.06 25.00
C ASN A 5 -11.43 -74.02 24.23
N ILE A 6 -11.49 -72.76 24.68
CA ILE A 6 -10.88 -71.58 24.04
C ILE A 6 -9.33 -71.69 23.94
N LYS A 7 -8.69 -72.56 24.72
CA LYS A 7 -7.22 -72.69 24.76
C LYS A 7 -6.58 -73.31 23.51
N LYS A 8 -7.34 -74.00 22.64
CA LYS A 8 -6.75 -74.65 21.45
C LYS A 8 -6.61 -73.75 20.22
N TYR A 9 -7.26 -72.59 20.17
CA TYR A 9 -7.29 -71.73 18.99
C TYR A 9 -6.57 -70.38 19.17
N THR A 10 -6.12 -70.09 20.40
CA THR A 10 -5.40 -68.84 20.73
C THR A 10 -4.16 -68.61 19.85
N PRO A 11 -3.27 -69.59 19.60
CA PRO A 11 -2.09 -69.32 18.77
C PRO A 11 -2.47 -69.09 17.30
N THR A 12 -3.48 -69.78 16.78
CA THR A 12 -3.92 -69.63 15.38
C THR A 12 -4.55 -68.28 15.10
N VAL A 13 -5.37 -67.76 16.04
CA VAL A 13 -5.98 -66.42 15.91
C VAL A 13 -4.93 -65.31 15.95
N ILE A 14 -3.89 -65.46 16.78
CA ILE A 14 -2.79 -64.48 16.85
C ILE A 14 -2.00 -64.44 15.53
N VAL A 15 -1.70 -65.60 14.93
CA VAL A 15 -0.98 -65.65 13.64
C VAL A 15 -1.78 -65.00 12.52
N VAL A 16 -3.10 -65.23 12.46
CA VAL A 16 -3.96 -64.60 11.44
C VAL A 16 -4.02 -63.09 11.62
N LEU A 17 -4.12 -62.58 12.85
CA LEU A 17 -4.11 -61.14 13.12
C LEU A 17 -2.77 -60.48 12.74
N VAL A 18 -1.64 -61.14 13.00
CA VAL A 18 -0.32 -60.64 12.59
C VAL A 18 -0.19 -60.57 11.07
N PHE A 19 -0.70 -61.57 10.34
CA PHE A 19 -0.70 -61.55 8.88
C PHE A 19 -1.59 -60.44 8.30
N ILE A 20 -2.76 -60.19 8.89
CA ILE A 20 -3.65 -59.10 8.46
C ILE A 20 -2.99 -57.73 8.66
N VAL A 21 -2.33 -57.51 9.78
CA VAL A 21 -1.63 -56.23 10.07
C VAL A 21 -0.43 -56.05 9.13
N LEU A 22 0.35 -57.10 8.87
CA LEU A 22 1.47 -57.03 7.92
C LEU A 22 1.00 -56.78 6.48
N PHE A 23 -0.13 -57.37 6.07
CA PHE A 23 -0.71 -57.15 4.75
C PHE A 23 -1.23 -55.71 4.60
N ALA A 24 -1.82 -55.14 5.65
CA ALA A 24 -2.25 -53.74 5.65
C ALA A 24 -1.07 -52.76 5.55
N ILE A 25 0.07 -53.08 6.17
CA ILE A 25 1.30 -52.27 6.05
C ILE A 25 1.90 -52.37 4.64
N PHE A 26 1.86 -53.54 4.00
CA PHE A 26 2.37 -53.72 2.64
C PHE A 26 1.45 -53.16 1.55
N ALA A 27 0.13 -53.20 1.74
CA ALA A 27 -0.85 -52.65 0.80
C ALA A 27 -0.87 -51.12 0.79
N ASN A 28 -0.41 -50.48 1.88
CA ASN A 28 -0.30 -49.02 1.99
C ASN A 28 1.07 -48.46 1.56
N LYS A 29 1.90 -49.23 0.84
CA LYS A 29 3.06 -48.64 0.18
C LYS A 29 2.54 -47.71 -0.92
N PRO A 30 2.72 -46.37 -0.81
CA PRO A 30 2.30 -45.47 -1.87
C PRO A 30 3.01 -45.88 -3.15
N ALA A 31 2.25 -46.05 -4.23
CA ALA A 31 2.80 -46.31 -5.54
C ALA A 31 3.83 -45.21 -5.83
N ASN A 32 5.11 -45.59 -5.93
CA ASN A 32 6.18 -44.68 -6.24
C ASN A 32 6.06 -44.35 -7.74
N SER A 33 5.11 -43.48 -8.09
CA SER A 33 4.96 -42.96 -9.44
C SER A 33 6.08 -41.95 -9.62
N ASN A 34 7.20 -42.39 -10.18
CA ASN A 34 8.22 -41.51 -10.75
C ASN A 34 7.70 -40.86 -12.04
N ASN A 35 6.55 -40.20 -11.93
CA ASN A 35 6.04 -39.30 -12.94
C ASN A 35 6.51 -37.91 -12.53
N THR A 36 7.81 -37.65 -12.71
CA THR A 36 8.35 -36.29 -12.75
C THR A 36 7.83 -35.62 -14.03
N GLN A 37 6.56 -35.28 -14.02
CA GLN A 37 6.13 -34.05 -14.67
C GLN A 37 6.94 -32.93 -14.02
N PRO A 38 7.48 -31.96 -14.78
CA PRO A 38 8.04 -30.78 -14.17
C PRO A 38 6.92 -30.16 -13.34
N ILE A 39 7.04 -30.27 -12.02
CA ILE A 39 6.31 -29.39 -11.12
C ILE A 39 6.91 -28.03 -11.46
N ASP A 40 6.25 -27.31 -12.34
CA ASP A 40 6.41 -25.88 -12.43
C ASP A 40 6.16 -25.38 -11.01
N LYS A 41 7.27 -25.17 -10.28
CA LYS A 41 7.26 -24.41 -9.05
C LYS A 41 6.86 -23.02 -9.50
N GLU A 42 5.56 -22.78 -9.58
CA GLU A 42 4.99 -21.45 -9.58
C GLU A 42 5.56 -20.80 -8.32
N LYS A 43 6.66 -20.06 -8.52
CA LYS A 43 7.23 -19.19 -7.52
C LYS A 43 6.21 -18.07 -7.43
N THR A 44 5.18 -18.26 -6.61
CA THR A 44 4.18 -17.25 -6.32
C THR A 44 4.91 -16.07 -5.72
N THR A 45 5.24 -15.13 -6.60
CA THR A 45 5.98 -13.94 -6.24
C THR A 45 4.95 -13.03 -5.59
N LEU A 46 5.11 -12.77 -4.29
CA LEU A 46 4.23 -11.87 -3.54
C LEU A 46 4.17 -10.52 -4.26
N SER A 47 2.99 -9.88 -4.26
CA SER A 47 2.83 -8.51 -4.74
C SER A 47 3.63 -7.54 -3.86
N ASN A 48 3.95 -6.33 -4.34
CA ASN A 48 4.67 -5.35 -3.50
C ASN A 48 3.80 -4.90 -2.32
N ARG A 49 2.47 -4.83 -2.52
CA ARG A 49 1.49 -4.71 -1.43
C ARG A 49 1.67 -5.80 -0.36
N ASP A 50 1.69 -7.07 -0.75
CA ASP A 50 1.83 -8.18 0.20
C ASP A 50 3.20 -8.19 0.89
N LEU A 51 4.26 -7.77 0.18
CA LEU A 51 5.58 -7.57 0.75
C LEU A 51 5.59 -6.45 1.78
N ALA A 52 4.94 -5.32 1.52
CA ALA A 52 4.83 -4.21 2.48
C ALA A 52 4.04 -4.62 3.72
N ILE A 53 2.93 -5.37 3.55
CA ILE A 53 2.18 -5.94 4.68
C ILE A 53 3.07 -6.89 5.47
N LYS A 54 3.76 -7.81 4.79
CA LYS A 54 4.65 -8.77 5.44
C LYS A 54 5.79 -8.07 6.19
N GLU A 55 6.36 -7.01 5.65
CA GLU A 55 7.40 -6.23 6.32
C GLU A 55 6.84 -5.53 7.55
N ALA A 56 5.67 -4.88 7.45
CA ALA A 56 5.03 -4.22 8.57
C ALA A 56 4.72 -5.19 9.73
N LEU A 57 4.26 -6.40 9.41
CA LEU A 57 3.94 -7.44 10.40
C LEU A 57 5.18 -8.06 11.06
N ASN A 58 6.28 -8.22 10.32
CA ASN A 58 7.48 -8.91 10.82
C ASN A 58 8.54 -7.97 11.39
N ASN A 59 8.57 -6.72 10.94
CA ASN A 59 9.60 -5.74 11.24
C ASN A 59 8.98 -4.41 11.69
N THR A 60 7.95 -4.47 12.53
CA THR A 60 7.18 -3.29 12.98
C THR A 60 8.08 -2.17 13.53
N ASP A 61 9.18 -2.51 14.19
CA ASP A 61 10.13 -1.55 14.77
C ASP A 61 10.97 -0.80 13.72
N LYS A 62 11.06 -1.31 12.49
CA LYS A 62 11.70 -0.59 11.37
C LYS A 62 10.78 0.47 10.77
N LEU A 63 9.47 0.39 11.00
CA LEU A 63 8.53 1.41 10.58
C LEU A 63 8.59 2.59 11.55
N GLN A 64 9.40 3.58 11.17
CA GLN A 64 9.66 4.79 11.95
C GLN A 64 8.49 5.77 11.93
N GLN A 65 7.61 5.66 10.94
CA GLN A 65 6.48 6.57 10.78
C GLN A 65 5.30 6.14 11.65
N ARG A 66 5.15 6.84 12.77
CA ARG A 66 4.13 6.54 13.79
C ARG A 66 3.42 7.81 14.24
N ALA A 67 2.14 7.69 14.54
CA ALA A 67 1.34 8.77 15.12
C ALA A 67 0.46 8.24 16.24
N GLN A 68 0.15 9.10 17.22
CA GLN A 68 -0.87 8.84 18.23
C GLN A 68 -2.15 9.57 17.81
N VAL A 69 -3.25 8.85 17.73
CA VAL A 69 -4.59 9.43 17.56
C VAL A 69 -5.48 8.83 18.65
N ASN A 70 -6.01 9.67 19.53
CA ASN A 70 -6.90 9.26 20.63
C ASN A 70 -6.32 8.10 21.49
N GLY A 71 -5.02 8.15 21.80
CA GLY A 71 -4.32 7.14 22.61
C GLY A 71 -4.03 5.82 21.88
N VAL A 72 -4.26 5.77 20.56
CA VAL A 72 -3.95 4.63 19.72
C VAL A 72 -2.75 4.96 18.82
N THR A 73 -1.77 4.08 18.81
CA THR A 73 -0.63 4.18 17.88
C THR A 73 -1.03 3.67 16.49
N TYR A 74 -0.81 4.51 15.49
CA TYR A 74 -0.89 4.16 14.08
C TYR A 74 0.50 4.12 13.47
N ILE A 75 0.71 3.20 12.52
CA ILE A 75 1.97 2.98 11.83
C ILE A 75 1.71 3.05 10.34
N LEU A 76 2.56 3.76 9.62
CA LEU A 76 2.43 4.01 8.19
C LEU A 76 3.46 3.20 7.41
N THR A 77 3.03 2.67 6.27
CA THR A 77 3.92 2.18 5.21
C THR A 77 3.27 2.52 3.88
N ASP A 78 4.09 2.61 2.85
CA ASP A 78 3.66 2.66 1.46
C ASP A 78 4.19 1.44 0.70
N TYR A 79 3.63 1.21 -0.48
CA TYR A 79 4.14 0.25 -1.45
C TYR A 79 4.00 0.84 -2.84
N ASP A 80 4.88 0.40 -3.73
CA ASP A 80 4.86 0.76 -5.15
C ASP A 80 4.69 -0.52 -5.95
N ASP A 81 3.62 -0.66 -6.74
CA ASP A 81 3.41 -1.81 -7.65
C ASP A 81 4.04 -1.58 -9.05
N THR A 82 4.96 -0.59 -9.14
CA THR A 82 5.75 -0.08 -10.28
C THR A 82 5.00 0.74 -11.32
N PHE A 83 5.39 2.03 -11.44
CA PHE A 83 5.35 2.77 -12.70
C PHE A 83 6.54 3.74 -12.85
N TYR A 84 7.46 3.41 -13.78
CA TYR A 84 8.55 4.30 -14.21
C TYR A 84 8.68 4.26 -15.74
N GLY A 85 8.41 5.40 -16.38
CA GLY A 85 8.46 5.58 -17.82
C GLY A 85 9.79 6.06 -18.37
N GLY A 86 9.92 5.84 -19.67
CA GLY A 86 11.10 5.98 -20.52
C GLY A 86 11.32 4.80 -21.46
N GLY A 87 10.62 3.67 -21.27
CA GLY A 87 10.72 2.48 -22.13
C GLY A 87 9.36 1.95 -22.62
N PRO A 88 9.32 1.14 -23.70
CA PRO A 88 8.10 0.65 -24.37
C PRO A 88 7.24 -0.32 -23.52
N LYS A 89 7.44 -0.37 -22.21
CA LYS A 89 6.68 -1.17 -21.24
C LYS A 89 5.67 -0.35 -20.44
N GLU A 90 5.43 0.91 -20.83
CA GLU A 90 4.42 1.75 -20.20
C GLU A 90 3.00 1.21 -20.48
N ASN A 91 2.22 1.07 -19.41
CA ASN A 91 0.76 0.91 -19.41
C ASN A 91 0.23 -0.36 -20.09
N LYS A 92 0.54 -1.53 -19.52
CA LYS A 92 -0.33 -2.69 -19.79
C LYS A 92 -1.64 -2.54 -19.01
N PRO A 93 -2.80 -2.79 -19.63
CA PRO A 93 -4.06 -2.90 -18.91
C PRO A 93 -3.93 -3.85 -17.70
N GLY A 94 -4.35 -3.39 -16.52
CA GLY A 94 -4.32 -4.16 -15.27
C GLY A 94 -3.12 -3.91 -14.35
N TRP A 95 -2.18 -3.02 -14.71
CA TRP A 95 -1.17 -2.55 -13.75
C TRP A 95 -1.85 -1.76 -12.63
N LYS A 96 -1.48 -2.06 -11.38
CA LYS A 96 -1.98 -1.38 -10.19
C LYS A 96 -0.98 -0.31 -9.79
N PHE A 97 -1.51 0.81 -9.34
CA PHE A 97 -0.70 1.80 -8.64
C PHE A 97 -0.31 1.27 -7.27
N GLY A 98 0.75 1.85 -6.72
CA GLY A 98 1.06 1.71 -5.30
C GLY A 98 -0.04 2.30 -4.41
N GLY A 99 0.20 2.24 -3.11
CA GLY A 99 -0.76 2.66 -2.10
C GLY A 99 -0.09 2.94 -0.76
N ILE A 100 -0.86 3.55 0.13
CA ILE A 100 -0.52 3.74 1.54
C ILE A 100 -1.30 2.72 2.35
N ILE A 101 -0.63 2.08 3.31
CA ILE A 101 -1.26 1.19 4.28
C ILE A 101 -1.00 1.74 5.67
N VAL A 102 -2.07 1.81 6.46
CA VAL A 102 -2.02 2.16 7.87
C VAL A 102 -2.32 0.92 8.70
N PHE A 103 -1.48 0.69 9.70
CA PHE A 103 -1.69 -0.30 10.74
C PHE A 103 -2.03 0.38 12.05
N LYS A 104 -2.98 -0.17 12.80
CA LYS A 104 -3.21 0.14 14.20
C LYS A 104 -2.38 -0.82 15.05
N LEU A 105 -1.67 -0.33 16.05
CA LEU A 105 -0.93 -1.17 16.99
C LEU A 105 -1.86 -1.60 18.14
N GLY A 106 -2.22 -2.88 18.17
CA GLY A 106 -3.00 -3.50 19.26
C GLY A 106 -2.15 -4.51 20.02
N ASN A 107 -1.98 -4.34 21.33
CA ASN A 107 -1.15 -5.23 22.17
C ASN A 107 0.28 -5.45 21.59
N GLY A 108 0.87 -4.38 21.05
CA GLY A 108 2.19 -4.44 20.42
C GLY A 108 2.23 -5.12 19.04
N LYS A 109 1.09 -5.54 18.48
CA LYS A 109 1.01 -6.16 17.15
C LYS A 109 0.29 -5.24 16.15
N PRO A 110 0.87 -5.02 14.96
CA PRO A 110 0.21 -4.26 13.91
C PRO A 110 -1.01 -5.03 13.37
N ILE A 111 -2.13 -4.33 13.23
CA ILE A 111 -3.36 -4.81 12.62
C ILE A 111 -3.67 -3.83 11.49
N MET A 112 -3.82 -4.32 10.26
CA MET A 112 -4.16 -3.47 9.13
C MET A 112 -5.48 -2.72 9.45
N PHE A 113 -5.43 -1.41 9.32
CA PHE A 113 -6.52 -0.51 9.70
C PHE A 113 -7.15 0.16 8.49
N TRP A 114 -6.32 0.62 7.55
CA TRP A 114 -6.77 1.34 6.38
C TRP A 114 -5.76 1.22 5.23
N GLU A 115 -6.24 1.35 4.01
CA GLU A 115 -5.44 1.41 2.80
C GLU A 115 -6.04 2.48 1.86
N SER A 116 -5.18 3.25 1.18
CA SER A 116 -5.61 4.29 0.25
C SER A 116 -6.33 3.72 -0.97
N GLU A 117 -7.32 4.45 -1.47
CA GLU A 117 -8.02 4.10 -2.72
C GLU A 117 -7.36 4.74 -3.94
N GLU A 118 -6.66 5.85 -3.74
CA GLU A 118 -6.00 6.59 -4.79
C GLU A 118 -4.78 5.85 -5.30
N ALA A 119 -4.54 6.05 -6.59
CA ALA A 119 -3.30 5.72 -7.20
C ALA A 119 -2.17 6.50 -6.53
N ILE A 120 -1.19 5.79 -5.98
CA ILE A 120 0.01 6.37 -5.36
C ILE A 120 1.23 5.76 -6.04
N ASN A 121 2.28 6.55 -6.21
CA ASN A 121 3.57 6.09 -6.73
C ASN A 121 4.67 6.45 -5.72
N ARG A 122 5.92 6.23 -6.08
CA ARG A 122 7.08 6.59 -5.27
C ARG A 122 7.01 8.06 -4.83
N GLY A 123 7.00 8.25 -3.52
CA GLY A 123 6.96 9.55 -2.89
C GLY A 123 7.47 9.49 -1.46
N SER A 124 7.34 10.62 -0.77
CA SER A 124 7.38 10.68 0.68
C SER A 124 5.96 10.49 1.21
N VAL A 125 5.79 9.60 2.17
CA VAL A 125 4.59 9.54 3.01
C VAL A 125 4.98 9.94 4.43
N ARG A 126 4.10 10.64 5.17
CA ARG A 126 4.31 10.99 6.59
C ARG A 126 2.99 11.27 7.32
N PHE A 127 3.02 11.15 8.65
CA PHE A 127 2.01 11.76 9.51
C PHE A 127 2.39 13.22 9.83
N PHE A 128 1.42 14.13 9.79
CA PHE A 128 1.62 15.54 10.12
C PHE A 128 0.28 16.20 10.48
N ASP A 129 0.21 16.90 11.63
CA ASP A 129 -0.97 17.67 12.05
C ASP A 129 -0.99 19.00 11.28
N ILE A 130 -1.62 18.99 10.11
CA ILE A 130 -1.51 20.10 9.16
C ILE A 130 -2.49 21.24 9.49
N ASN A 131 -3.59 20.94 10.17
CA ASN A 131 -4.62 21.90 10.56
C ASN A 131 -4.62 22.21 12.07
N ASN A 132 -3.61 21.73 12.80
CA ASN A 132 -3.39 21.99 14.22
C ASN A 132 -4.61 21.64 15.10
N ASP A 133 -5.28 20.53 14.80
CA ASP A 133 -6.42 20.02 15.58
C ASP A 133 -6.02 18.90 16.58
N GLY A 134 -4.73 18.56 16.63
CA GLY A 134 -4.18 17.52 17.49
C GLY A 134 -4.32 16.11 16.92
N ILE A 135 -4.87 15.95 15.71
CA ILE A 135 -5.00 14.68 15.00
C ILE A 135 -4.18 14.72 13.72
N PRO A 136 -3.04 14.02 13.66
CA PRO A 136 -2.22 14.00 12.46
C PRO A 136 -2.97 13.48 11.22
N GLU A 137 -2.93 14.24 10.14
CA GLU A 137 -3.24 13.79 8.79
C GLU A 137 -2.13 12.89 8.23
N ILE A 138 -2.45 12.13 7.19
CA ILE A 138 -1.43 11.52 6.32
C ILE A 138 -1.18 12.46 5.17
N ILE A 139 0.10 12.74 4.94
CA ILE A 139 0.58 13.50 3.80
C ILE A 139 1.38 12.58 2.91
N TRP A 140 1.03 12.57 1.64
CA TRP A 140 1.86 11.99 0.59
C TRP A 140 2.21 13.06 -0.43
N ASP A 141 3.48 13.11 -0.79
CA ASP A 141 3.99 13.95 -1.86
C ASP A 141 4.97 13.12 -2.70
N GLY A 142 4.82 13.18 -4.01
CA GLY A 142 5.65 12.35 -4.86
C GLY A 142 5.48 12.65 -6.34
N TYR A 143 6.26 11.95 -7.14
CA TYR A 143 6.12 12.01 -8.58
C TYR A 143 4.96 11.12 -9.02
N PHE A 144 4.06 11.72 -9.77
CA PHE A 144 2.96 11.08 -10.45
C PHE A 144 3.19 11.13 -11.96
N GLY A 145 2.52 10.23 -12.68
CA GLY A 145 2.60 10.17 -14.15
C GLY A 145 3.76 9.36 -14.73
N ALA A 146 3.61 8.99 -16.01
CA ALA A 146 4.55 8.13 -16.75
C ALA A 146 5.94 8.73 -16.86
N THR A 147 6.01 10.05 -16.91
CA THR A 147 7.26 10.75 -17.16
C THR A 147 8.03 11.05 -15.88
N GLY A 148 7.44 10.76 -14.72
CA GLY A 148 8.01 11.08 -13.41
C GLY A 148 8.15 12.58 -13.18
N ARG A 149 7.28 13.40 -13.77
CA ARG A 149 7.36 14.88 -13.70
C ARG A 149 6.10 15.57 -13.22
N ASP A 150 4.99 14.84 -13.05
CA ASP A 150 3.76 15.43 -12.57
C ASP A 150 3.72 15.22 -11.06
N SER A 151 4.22 16.16 -10.27
CA SER A 151 4.19 15.95 -8.82
C SER A 151 2.75 15.97 -8.35
N ALA A 152 2.42 15.15 -7.35
CA ALA A 152 1.11 15.11 -6.77
C ALA A 152 1.25 15.15 -5.26
N PHE A 153 0.24 15.74 -4.63
CA PHE A 153 0.13 15.89 -3.19
C PHE A 153 -1.24 15.41 -2.70
N TYR A 154 -1.25 14.49 -1.75
CA TYR A 154 -2.46 14.01 -1.10
C TYR A 154 -2.41 14.31 0.39
N VAL A 155 -3.54 14.83 0.91
CA VAL A 155 -3.79 14.91 2.34
C VAL A 155 -4.97 14.04 2.67
N TYR A 156 -4.78 13.17 3.65
CA TYR A 156 -5.82 12.32 4.17
C TYR A 156 -6.13 12.66 5.62
N LYS A 157 -7.39 13.02 5.86
CA LYS A 157 -7.92 13.33 7.19
C LYS A 157 -8.48 12.09 7.88
N PHE A 158 -8.12 11.91 9.14
CA PHE A 158 -8.66 10.83 9.95
C PHE A 158 -10.18 10.96 10.13
N ASN A 159 -10.92 9.86 10.02
CA ASN A 159 -12.38 9.85 10.12
C ASN A 159 -12.93 8.79 11.09
N ASN A 160 -12.16 8.44 12.13
CA ASN A 160 -12.43 7.37 13.12
C ASN A 160 -12.30 5.95 12.59
N THR A 161 -12.80 5.69 11.38
CA THR A 161 -12.79 4.36 10.74
C THR A 161 -11.64 4.15 9.77
N GLY A 162 -10.89 5.21 9.46
CA GLY A 162 -9.86 5.22 8.44
C GLY A 162 -9.39 6.64 8.16
N PHE A 163 -8.97 6.87 6.93
CA PHE A 163 -8.56 8.17 6.43
C PHE A 163 -9.35 8.51 5.16
N LYS A 164 -9.67 9.80 4.99
CA LYS A 164 -10.42 10.32 3.85
C LYS A 164 -9.56 11.35 3.13
N LEU A 165 -9.44 11.23 1.80
CA LEU A 165 -8.79 12.24 0.99
C LEU A 165 -9.52 13.59 1.10
N ILE A 166 -8.79 14.65 1.44
CA ILE A 166 -9.31 16.02 1.57
C ILE A 166 -8.64 17.01 0.60
N THR A 167 -7.73 16.52 -0.24
CA THR A 167 -7.22 17.27 -1.40
C THR A 167 -8.12 17.06 -2.60
N PRO A 168 -8.46 18.11 -3.37
CA PRO A 168 -9.29 17.96 -4.56
C PRO A 168 -8.56 17.12 -5.62
N THR A 169 -9.36 16.37 -6.38
CA THR A 169 -8.86 15.52 -7.46
C THR A 169 -9.62 15.77 -8.74
N GLU A 170 -8.94 15.50 -9.84
CA GLU A 170 -9.52 15.41 -11.16
C GLU A 170 -9.32 14.01 -11.74
N THR A 171 -10.16 13.64 -12.71
CA THR A 171 -10.02 12.35 -13.39
C THR A 171 -9.13 12.53 -14.62
N ILE A 172 -7.97 11.90 -14.59
CA ILE A 172 -7.05 11.83 -15.72
C ILE A 172 -7.41 10.60 -16.56
N LYS A 173 -7.54 10.82 -17.86
CA LYS A 173 -7.77 9.78 -18.86
C LYS A 173 -6.58 9.74 -19.81
N THR A 174 -5.90 8.61 -19.85
CA THR A 174 -4.91 8.31 -20.90
C THR A 174 -5.53 7.35 -21.91
N SER A 175 -4.78 7.00 -22.95
CA SER A 175 -5.18 5.97 -23.91
C SER A 175 -5.40 4.58 -23.25
N SER A 176 -4.82 4.36 -22.07
CA SER A 176 -4.69 3.02 -21.48
C SER A 176 -5.28 2.90 -20.08
N ILE A 177 -5.40 4.01 -19.33
CA ILE A 177 -5.86 4.01 -17.95
C ILE A 177 -6.67 5.27 -17.63
N THR A 178 -7.63 5.13 -16.70
CA THR A 178 -8.34 6.25 -16.07
C THR A 178 -8.04 6.21 -14.59
N TYR A 179 -7.59 7.32 -14.02
CA TYR A 179 -7.26 7.42 -12.59
C TYR A 179 -7.60 8.81 -12.05
N LYS A 180 -7.72 8.92 -10.73
CA LYS A 180 -7.83 10.23 -10.06
C LYS A 180 -6.44 10.70 -9.68
N GLN A 181 -6.13 11.95 -10.00
CA GLN A 181 -4.93 12.65 -9.56
C GLN A 181 -5.36 13.91 -8.83
N THR A 182 -4.55 14.39 -7.90
CA THR A 182 -4.81 15.70 -7.31
C THR A 182 -4.59 16.82 -8.32
N ILE A 183 -5.41 17.87 -8.22
CA ILE A 183 -5.15 19.13 -8.94
C ILE A 183 -3.94 19.88 -8.35
N LEU A 184 -3.47 19.47 -7.17
CA LEU A 184 -2.30 20.00 -6.48
C LEU A 184 -1.06 19.41 -7.16
N GLY A 185 -0.73 19.90 -8.36
CA GLY A 185 0.34 19.34 -9.18
C GLY A 185 1.33 20.37 -9.71
N GLY A 186 2.62 20.02 -9.66
CA GLY A 186 3.72 20.93 -9.99
C GLY A 186 5.07 20.22 -10.12
N ASP A 187 6.18 20.98 -10.12
CA ASP A 187 7.54 20.44 -10.10
C ASP A 187 7.93 20.16 -8.63
N SER A 188 8.23 18.90 -8.28
CA SER A 188 8.24 18.38 -6.90
C SER A 188 9.22 19.09 -5.97
N GLY A 189 10.24 19.74 -6.55
CA GLY A 189 11.19 20.56 -5.80
C GLY A 189 10.58 21.81 -5.17
N PHE A 190 9.30 22.11 -5.43
CA PHE A 190 8.63 23.33 -5.00
C PHE A 190 7.38 23.09 -4.13
N THR A 191 7.17 21.87 -3.61
CA THR A 191 6.09 21.65 -2.64
C THR A 191 6.55 22.03 -1.23
N GLN A 192 5.85 22.96 -0.59
CA GLN A 192 6.12 23.41 0.78
C GLN A 192 4.84 23.35 1.61
N ILE A 193 5.02 23.21 2.92
CA ILE A 193 3.92 23.26 3.90
C ILE A 193 4.32 24.30 4.94
N GLU A 194 3.57 25.39 5.01
CA GLU A 194 3.87 26.54 5.86
C GLU A 194 2.58 27.32 6.18
N ASP A 195 2.46 27.80 7.40
CA ASP A 195 1.43 28.76 7.83
C ASP A 195 1.86 30.16 7.41
N ILE A 196 1.34 30.65 6.28
CA ILE A 196 1.78 31.91 5.68
C ILE A 196 0.90 33.10 6.06
N ASP A 197 -0.24 32.87 6.71
CA ASP A 197 -1.11 33.94 7.22
C ASP A 197 -1.31 33.94 8.74
N ASN A 198 -0.58 33.09 9.45
CA ASN A 198 -0.47 33.01 10.89
C ASN A 198 -1.83 32.70 11.57
N ASP A 199 -2.63 31.83 10.96
CA ASP A 199 -3.89 31.31 11.52
C ASP A 199 -3.75 29.93 12.17
N LYS A 200 -2.51 29.39 12.22
CA LYS A 200 -2.13 28.07 12.75
C LYS A 200 -2.57 26.90 11.88
N ILE A 201 -3.12 27.14 10.70
CA ILE A 201 -3.37 26.13 9.68
C ILE A 201 -2.24 26.24 8.66
N GLN A 202 -1.63 25.12 8.29
CA GLN A 202 -0.57 25.15 7.29
C GLN A 202 -1.19 25.19 5.89
N GLU A 203 -0.73 26.09 5.05
CA GLU A 203 -1.00 26.06 3.62
C GLU A 203 -0.09 25.05 2.91
N ILE A 204 -0.57 24.52 1.79
CA ILE A 204 0.23 23.74 0.86
C ILE A 204 0.58 24.65 -0.32
N ILE A 205 1.87 24.90 -0.51
CA ILE A 205 2.38 25.71 -1.60
C ILE A 205 2.94 24.76 -2.65
N VAL A 206 2.46 24.86 -3.89
CA VAL A 206 2.89 24.02 -5.01
C VAL A 206 3.41 24.92 -6.12
N GLY A 207 4.69 24.76 -6.48
CA GLY A 207 5.26 25.46 -7.62
C GLY A 207 5.06 24.71 -8.94
N TYR A 208 4.68 25.41 -10.00
CA TYR A 208 4.61 24.89 -11.36
C TYR A 208 5.17 25.90 -12.37
N ARG A 209 5.40 25.50 -13.62
CA ARG A 209 5.90 26.38 -14.69
C ARG A 209 4.87 26.54 -15.80
N ASP A 210 4.73 27.76 -16.32
CA ASP A 210 3.95 28.03 -17.54
C ASP A 210 4.38 27.12 -18.69
N GLY A 211 3.42 26.51 -19.38
CA GLY A 211 3.67 25.53 -20.47
C GLY A 211 3.97 24.10 -19.99
N GLY A 212 4.03 23.89 -18.68
CA GLY A 212 4.50 22.67 -18.02
C GLY A 212 3.52 21.49 -17.91
N ILE A 213 2.45 21.41 -18.73
CA ILE A 213 1.87 20.09 -19.04
C ILE A 213 2.80 19.33 -20.00
N ILE A 214 3.67 20.05 -20.74
CA ILE A 214 4.71 19.44 -21.57
C ILE A 214 5.95 19.21 -20.71
N VAL A 215 6.01 17.99 -20.18
CA VAL A 215 7.13 17.29 -19.56
C VAL A 215 8.50 17.84 -20.00
N GLY A 216 9.14 18.66 -19.16
CA GLY A 216 10.56 18.96 -19.24
C GLY A 216 11.02 20.33 -19.72
N ASP A 217 10.11 21.23 -20.04
CA ASP A 217 10.51 22.60 -20.32
C ASP A 217 10.74 23.38 -19.01
N ARG A 218 12.01 23.68 -18.70
CA ARG A 218 12.40 24.50 -17.55
C ARG A 218 12.39 26.01 -17.86
N SER A 219 12.03 26.42 -19.07
CA SER A 219 12.11 27.81 -19.51
C SER A 219 10.87 28.65 -19.18
N GLY A 220 9.81 28.04 -18.64
CA GLY A 220 8.57 28.71 -18.25
C GLY A 220 8.68 29.56 -16.99
N VAL A 221 7.81 30.58 -16.89
CA VAL A 221 7.64 31.37 -15.67
C VAL A 221 7.14 30.46 -14.56
N ILE A 222 7.79 30.52 -13.40
CA ILE A 222 7.36 29.78 -12.22
C ILE A 222 6.14 30.49 -11.63
N HIS A 223 5.10 29.73 -11.36
CA HIS A 223 3.98 30.14 -10.54
C HIS A 223 3.97 29.32 -9.25
N ARG A 224 3.32 29.86 -8.23
CA ARG A 224 2.95 29.10 -7.05
C ARG A 224 1.43 29.14 -6.87
N GLN A 225 0.85 27.98 -6.65
CA GLN A 225 -0.50 27.84 -6.14
C GLN A 225 -0.42 27.55 -4.65
N ILE A 226 -1.28 28.23 -3.89
CA ILE A 226 -1.34 28.13 -2.44
C ILE A 226 -2.72 27.60 -2.10
N TYR A 227 -2.75 26.49 -1.39
CA TYR A 227 -3.98 25.81 -1.01
C TYR A 227 -4.16 25.89 0.50
N LYS A 228 -5.38 26.25 0.91
CA LYS A 228 -5.74 26.46 2.32
C LYS A 228 -6.87 25.52 2.71
N PHE A 229 -6.83 25.00 3.93
CA PHE A 229 -7.90 24.17 4.47
C PHE A 229 -9.11 25.03 4.85
N ASN A 230 -10.28 24.70 4.30
CA ASN A 230 -11.52 25.46 4.56
C ASN A 230 -12.40 24.84 5.67
N GLY A 231 -11.87 23.86 6.42
CA GLY A 231 -12.60 23.08 7.41
C GLY A 231 -13.10 21.72 6.90
N GLN A 232 -13.08 21.49 5.57
CA GLN A 232 -13.47 20.21 4.97
C GLN A 232 -12.41 19.70 3.99
N THR A 233 -11.92 20.56 3.12
CA THR A 233 -10.95 20.24 2.06
C THR A 233 -9.91 21.34 1.92
N TYR A 234 -8.79 21.00 1.29
CA TYR A 234 -7.87 22.00 0.77
C TYR A 234 -8.44 22.60 -0.52
N GLU A 235 -8.42 23.92 -0.65
CA GLU A 235 -8.90 24.62 -1.84
C GLU A 235 -7.89 25.66 -2.28
N LEU A 236 -7.88 25.97 -3.58
CA LEU A 236 -7.00 26.99 -4.13
C LEU A 236 -7.35 28.33 -3.51
N TRP A 237 -6.42 28.87 -2.73
CA TRP A 237 -6.58 30.13 -2.03
C TRP A 237 -5.96 31.29 -2.81
N LYS A 238 -4.74 31.10 -3.33
CA LYS A 238 -4.00 32.10 -4.09
C LYS A 238 -3.21 31.45 -5.21
N GLU A 239 -3.02 32.18 -6.29
CA GLU A 239 -2.09 31.86 -7.36
C GLU A 239 -1.21 33.08 -7.63
N GLU A 240 0.09 32.88 -7.67
CA GLU A 240 1.05 33.97 -7.78
C GLU A 240 2.15 33.66 -8.79
N LYS A 241 2.45 34.65 -9.63
CA LYS A 241 3.57 34.59 -10.57
C LYS A 241 4.87 34.92 -9.86
N ILE A 242 5.80 33.97 -9.84
CA ILE A 242 7.16 34.18 -9.32
C ILE A 242 8.00 34.79 -10.44
N LYS A 243 8.47 36.03 -10.26
CA LYS A 243 9.46 36.61 -11.17
C LYS A 243 10.79 35.87 -10.97
N GLY A 244 11.22 35.15 -12.00
CA GLY A 244 12.54 34.51 -12.06
C GLY A 244 13.66 35.51 -12.29
#